data_AF-A0A7V8XFN8-F1
#
_entry.id   AF-A0A7V8XFN8-F1
#
_cell.length_a   1.000
_cell.length_b   1.000
_cell.length_c   1.000
_cell.angle_alpha   90.00
_cell.angle_beta   90.00
_cell.angle_gamma   90.00
#
_symmetry.space_group_name_H-M   'P 1'
#
loop_
_entity.id
_entity.type
_entity.pdbx_description
1 polymer ?
#
loop_
_entity_poly.entity_id
_entity_poly.type
_entity_poly.pdbx_seq_one_letter_code
_entity_poly.pdbx_strand_id
1 'polypeptide(L)'
;MSRARTLERALLTSWPTLLVAAACTGIAGSQWVRPPAEILAVVIGLSLGAAILLVRAARLGFAAVALVGLGLWWGGLRGEALEQSVLAARIGESASARVVVTGPVRRTPFAIRVPAEVVRFGTTRFRERVLLELPPERAPPQGAVLE
;
A
#
# COMPACT_ATOMS: atom_id res chain seq x y z
N MET A 1 -7.09 8.11 40.06
CA MET A 1 -5.94 9.01 39.80
C MET A 1 -4.58 8.30 39.59
N SER A 2 -4.42 6.99 39.85
CA SER A 2 -3.14 6.29 39.61
C SER A 2 -2.94 5.88 38.14
N ARG A 3 -3.98 5.31 37.49
CA ARG A 3 -3.91 4.83 36.09
C ARG A 3 -3.49 5.89 35.08
N ALA A 4 -4.02 7.11 35.18
CA ALA A 4 -3.68 8.22 34.27
C ALA A 4 -2.19 8.59 34.33
N ARG A 5 -1.59 8.57 35.53
CA ARG A 5 -0.17 8.86 35.73
C ARG A 5 0.73 7.72 35.27
N THR A 6 0.30 6.46 35.43
CA THR A 6 1.01 5.30 34.88
C THR A 6 1.03 5.33 33.36
N LEU A 7 -0.10 5.68 32.74
CA LEU A 7 -0.24 5.76 31.29
C LEU A 7 0.61 6.91 30.72
N GLU A 8 0.60 8.08 31.36
CA GLU A 8 1.46 9.21 31.00
C GLU A 8 2.95 8.87 31.07
N ARG A 9 3.40 8.15 32.12
CA ARG A 9 4.79 7.70 32.22
C ARG A 9 5.15 6.71 31.11
N ALA A 10 4.28 5.72 30.85
CA ALA A 10 4.50 4.75 29.78
C ALA A 10 4.55 5.42 28.39
N LEU A 11 3.68 6.40 28.14
CA LEU A 11 3.67 7.20 26.90
C LEU A 11 4.97 7.97 26.71
N LEU A 12 5.50 8.58 27.77
CA LEU A 12 6.73 9.38 27.72
C LEU A 12 7.98 8.50 27.59
N THR A 13 8.01 7.31 28.20
CA THR A 13 9.15 6.38 28.11
C THR A 13 9.21 5.69 26.74
N SER A 14 8.06 5.30 26.18
CA SER A 14 7.97 4.52 24.94
C SER A 14 7.46 5.33 23.74
N TRP A 15 7.64 6.65 23.78
CA TRP A 15 7.11 7.56 22.76
C TRP A 15 7.50 7.17 21.32
N PRO A 16 8.73 6.71 20.99
CA PRO A 16 9.07 6.37 19.61
C PRO A 16 8.30 5.13 19.14
N THR A 17 8.25 4.10 19.97
CA THR A 17 7.58 2.83 19.68
C THR A 17 6.09 3.03 19.46
N LEU A 18 5.46 3.92 20.23
CA LEU A 18 4.04 4.24 20.10
C LEU A 18 3.72 4.94 18.78
N LEU A 19 4.54 5.90 18.36
CA LEU A 19 4.36 6.60 17.09
C LEU A 19 4.56 5.66 15.89
N VAL A 20 5.56 4.79 15.95
CA VAL A 20 5.78 3.76 14.92
C VAL A 20 4.61 2.78 14.87
N ALA A 21 4.16 2.28 16.03
CA ALA A 21 3.00 1.39 16.11
C ALA A 21 1.74 2.06 15.54
N ALA A 22 1.49 3.32 15.89
CA ALA A 22 0.36 4.09 15.36
C ALA A 22 0.39 4.22 13.83
N ALA A 23 1.55 4.54 13.25
CA ALA A 23 1.72 4.59 11.79
C ALA A 23 1.46 3.21 11.15
N CYS A 24 2.03 2.14 11.71
CA CYS A 24 1.80 0.78 11.24
C CYS A 24 0.32 0.35 11.32
N THR A 25 -0.37 0.70 12.41
CA THR A 25 -1.80 0.44 12.58
C THR A 25 -2.64 1.19 11.54
N GLY A 26 -2.28 2.45 11.23
CA GLY A 26 -2.95 3.20 10.17
C GLY A 26 -2.81 2.54 8.80
N ILE A 27 -1.59 2.12 8.43
CA ILE A 27 -1.33 1.44 7.15
C ILE A 27 -2.05 0.08 7.10
N ALA A 28 -2.01 -0.70 8.17
CA ALA A 28 -2.71 -1.99 8.22
C ALA A 28 -4.23 -1.80 8.14
N GLY A 29 -4.76 -0.80 8.85
CA GLY A 29 -6.19 -0.46 8.87
C GLY A 29 -6.74 -0.05 7.50
N SER A 30 -5.89 0.47 6.61
CA SER A 30 -6.31 0.93 5.27
C SER A 30 -6.79 -0.22 4.39
N GLN A 31 -6.49 -1.47 4.74
CA GLN A 31 -6.96 -2.66 4.03
C GLN A 31 -8.44 -2.96 4.31
N TRP A 32 -8.98 -2.47 5.43
CA TRP A 32 -10.36 -2.75 5.85
C TRP A 32 -11.28 -1.54 5.71
N VAL A 33 -10.77 -0.33 5.93
CA VAL A 33 -11.59 0.88 5.99
C VAL A 33 -11.06 1.91 4.99
N ARG A 34 -11.95 2.42 4.15
CA ARG A 34 -11.69 3.53 3.22
C ARG A 34 -12.62 4.70 3.56
N PRO A 35 -12.26 5.53 4.55
CA PRO A 35 -13.05 6.71 4.86
C PRO A 35 -12.92 7.73 3.71
N PRO A 36 -13.93 8.56 3.47
CA PRO A 36 -13.83 9.63 2.48
C PRO A 36 -12.70 10.59 2.87
N ALA A 37 -11.94 11.03 1.86
CA ALA A 37 -10.77 11.89 2.00
C ALA A 37 -11.05 13.15 2.86
N GLU A 38 -12.22 13.76 2.66
CA GLU A 38 -12.62 14.99 3.36
C GLU A 38 -12.65 14.80 4.89
N ILE A 39 -13.28 13.72 5.37
CA ILE A 39 -13.37 13.42 6.80
C ILE A 39 -11.97 13.13 7.35
N LEU A 40 -11.17 12.35 6.62
CA LEU A 40 -9.83 12.00 7.05
C LEU A 40 -8.92 13.24 7.15
N ALA A 41 -9.01 14.16 6.20
CA ALA A 41 -8.27 15.43 6.22
C ALA A 41 -8.65 16.30 7.42
N VAL A 42 -9.94 16.41 7.73
CA VAL A 42 -10.43 17.16 8.90
C VAL A 42 -9.90 16.54 10.19
N VAL A 43 -9.98 15.22 10.35
CA VAL A 43 -9.52 14.51 11.55
C VAL A 43 -8.02 14.67 11.75
N ILE A 44 -7.21 14.54 10.68
CA ILE A 44 -5.76 14.75 10.73
C ILE A 44 -5.46 16.20 11.11
N GLY A 45 -6.11 17.17 10.45
CA GLY A 45 -5.90 18.60 10.72
C GLY A 45 -6.22 18.99 12.16
N LEU A 46 -7.37 18.56 12.68
CA LEU A 46 -7.76 18.80 14.08
C LEU A 46 -6.78 18.14 15.06
N SER A 47 -6.34 16.91 14.77
CA SER A 47 -5.40 16.19 15.62
C SER A 47 -4.02 16.85 15.63
N LEU A 48 -3.52 17.32 14.48
CA LEU A 48 -2.28 18.07 14.40
C LEU A 48 -2.38 19.42 15.11
N GLY A 49 -3.48 20.15 14.94
CA GLY A 49 -3.74 21.40 15.65
C GLY A 49 -3.75 21.20 17.17
N ALA A 50 -4.45 20.17 17.65
CA ALA A 50 -4.47 19.79 19.05
C ALA A 50 -3.07 19.38 19.56
N ALA A 51 -2.28 18.65 18.78
CA ALA A 51 -0.92 18.28 19.14
C ALA A 51 0.04 19.48 19.26
N ILE A 52 -0.20 20.56 18.49
CA ILE A 52 0.59 21.80 18.57
C ILE A 52 0.19 22.63 19.80
N LEU A 53 -1.11 22.72 20.08
CA LEU A 53 -1.66 23.58 21.14
C LEU A 53 -1.58 22.96 22.54
N LEU A 54 -1.57 21.63 22.66
CA LEU A 54 -1.55 20.91 23.94
C LEU A 54 -0.14 20.53 24.38
N VAL A 55 0.05 20.35 25.69
CA VAL A 55 1.35 20.04 26.31
C VAL A 55 1.36 18.60 26.87
N ARG A 56 2.55 18.03 27.08
CA ARG A 56 2.79 16.73 27.74
C ARG A 56 2.16 15.53 27.01
N ALA A 57 1.46 14.66 27.73
CA ALA A 57 0.95 13.38 27.23
C ALA A 57 -0.15 13.52 26.17
N ALA A 58 -0.97 14.58 26.27
CA ALA A 58 -2.05 14.84 25.32
C ALA A 58 -1.50 15.07 23.90
N ARG A 59 -0.38 15.81 23.79
CA ARG A 59 0.33 16.02 22.52
C ARG A 59 0.72 14.70 21.85
N LEU A 60 1.25 13.75 22.61
CA LEU A 60 1.64 12.44 22.08
C LEU A 60 0.43 11.62 21.63
N GLY A 61 -0.68 11.68 22.37
CA GLY A 61 -1.94 11.02 21.96
C GLY A 61 -2.47 11.58 20.64
N PHE A 62 -2.56 12.90 20.51
CA PHE A 62 -3.01 13.54 19.28
C PHE A 62 -2.05 13.35 18.10
N ALA A 63 -0.73 13.34 18.35
CA ALA A 63 0.25 12.99 17.34
C ALA A 63 0.11 11.55 16.85
N ALA A 64 -0.14 10.59 17.76
CA ALA A 64 -0.41 9.20 17.39
C ALA A 64 -1.68 9.08 16.54
N VAL A 65 -2.77 9.77 16.90
CA VAL A 65 -4.01 9.80 16.11
C VAL A 65 -3.77 10.39 14.71
N ALA A 66 -3.01 11.48 14.62
CA ALA A 66 -2.63 12.06 13.34
C ALA A 66 -1.83 11.08 12.47
N LEU A 67 -0.89 10.33 13.07
CA LEU A 67 -0.12 9.30 12.36
C LEU A 67 -0.97 8.12 11.89
N VAL A 68 -1.95 7.67 12.69
CA VAL A 68 -2.93 6.67 12.24
C VAL A 68 -3.69 7.19 11.02
N GLY A 69 -4.18 8.42 11.08
CA GLY A 69 -4.90 9.05 9.97
C GLY A 69 -4.05 9.18 8.71
N LEU A 70 -2.81 9.64 8.84
CA LEU A 70 -1.85 9.72 7.73
C LEU A 70 -1.51 8.33 7.16
N GLY A 71 -1.36 7.33 8.02
CA GLY A 71 -1.15 5.93 7.61
C GLY A 71 -2.34 5.38 6.83
N LEU A 72 -3.57 5.66 7.28
CA LEU A 72 -4.80 5.30 6.57
C LEU A 72 -4.89 5.98 5.21
N TRP A 73 -4.59 7.28 5.15
CA TRP A 73 -4.62 8.07 3.91
C TRP A 73 -3.61 7.50 2.90
N TRP A 74 -2.36 7.32 3.33
CA TRP A 74 -1.30 6.78 2.49
C TRP A 74 -1.59 5.37 2.01
N GLY A 75 -2.06 4.50 2.91
CA GLY A 75 -2.45 3.14 2.58
C GLY A 75 -3.63 3.08 1.60
N GLY A 76 -4.59 4.01 1.71
CA GLY A 76 -5.69 4.18 0.77
C GLY A 76 -5.22 4.58 -0.62
N LEU A 77 -4.43 5.66 -0.74
CA LEU A 77 -3.86 6.10 -2.03
C LEU A 77 -3.03 5.00 -2.69
N ARG A 78 -2.20 4.30 -1.91
CA ARG A 78 -1.42 3.17 -2.41
C ARG A 78 -2.33 2.03 -2.88
N GLY A 79 -3.41 1.76 -2.16
CA GLY A 79 -4.39 0.74 -2.52
C GLY A 79 -5.11 1.07 -3.83
N GLU A 80 -5.59 2.30 -3.98
CA GLU A 80 -6.22 2.77 -5.22
C GLU A 80 -5.27 2.67 -6.42
N ALA A 81 -4.01 3.03 -6.24
CA ALA A 81 -2.98 2.89 -7.28
C ALA A 81 -2.72 1.41 -7.67
N LEU A 82 -2.97 0.46 -6.77
CA LEU A 82 -2.84 -0.98 -7.05
C LEU A 82 -4.10 -1.57 -7.71
N GLU A 83 -5.26 -0.98 -7.50
CA GLU A 83 -6.53 -1.43 -8.10
C GLU A 83 -6.74 -0.92 -9.53
N GLN A 84 -6.04 0.14 -9.93
CA GLN A 84 -6.08 0.67 -11.28
C GLN A 84 -5.36 -0.26 -12.25
N SER A 85 -6.13 -1.03 -13.01
CA SER A 85 -5.65 -1.90 -14.10
C SER A 85 -6.34 -1.52 -15.41
N VAL A 86 -5.55 -1.23 -16.44
CA VAL A 86 -6.05 -0.96 -17.79
C VAL A 86 -6.53 -2.27 -18.43
N LEU A 87 -5.84 -3.37 -18.11
CA LEU A 87 -6.20 -4.73 -18.56
C LEU A 87 -7.52 -5.23 -17.96
N ALA A 88 -7.96 -4.71 -16.81
CA ALA A 88 -9.22 -5.12 -16.20
C ALA A 88 -10.44 -4.92 -17.13
N ALA A 89 -10.43 -3.87 -17.95
CA ALA A 89 -11.48 -3.62 -18.94
C ALA A 89 -11.46 -4.61 -20.14
N ARG A 90 -10.42 -5.44 -20.25
CA ARG A 90 -10.16 -6.37 -21.36
C ARG A 90 -10.19 -7.83 -20.92
N ILE A 91 -10.68 -8.11 -19.72
CA ILE A 91 -10.81 -9.49 -19.21
C ILE A 91 -11.75 -10.28 -20.14
N GLY A 92 -11.27 -11.43 -20.63
CA GLY A 92 -11.99 -12.30 -21.57
C GLY A 92 -11.68 -12.03 -23.05
N GLU A 93 -10.97 -10.95 -23.37
CA GLU A 93 -10.50 -10.69 -24.74
C GLU A 93 -9.17 -11.42 -25.01
N SER A 94 -9.04 -11.98 -26.22
CA SER A 94 -7.78 -12.56 -26.71
C SER A 94 -7.13 -11.63 -27.72
N ALA A 95 -5.90 -11.19 -27.46
CA ALA A 95 -5.12 -10.35 -28.35
C ALA A 95 -3.61 -10.65 -28.19
N SER A 96 -2.80 -10.25 -29.17
CA SER A 96 -1.34 -10.32 -29.07
C SER A 96 -0.83 -9.37 -27.99
N ALA A 97 0.14 -9.81 -27.18
CA ALA A 97 0.61 -9.05 -26.04
C ALA A 97 2.14 -9.01 -26.02
N ARG A 98 2.72 -7.80 -26.13
CA ARG A 98 4.16 -7.63 -25.95
C ARG A 98 4.45 -7.36 -24.49
N VAL A 99 5.21 -8.24 -23.85
CA VAL A 99 5.50 -8.20 -22.41
C VAL A 99 7.01 -8.29 -22.16
N VAL A 100 7.51 -7.59 -21.16
CA VAL A 100 8.92 -7.57 -20.77
C VAL A 100 9.08 -8.19 -19.39
N VAL A 101 9.92 -9.20 -19.24
CA VAL A 101 10.19 -9.83 -17.95
C VAL A 101 10.97 -8.87 -17.06
N THR A 102 10.44 -8.51 -15.89
CA THR A 102 11.03 -7.48 -15.02
C THR A 102 11.75 -8.03 -13.80
N GLY A 103 11.52 -9.30 -13.44
CA GLY A 103 12.10 -9.87 -12.23
C GLY A 103 12.34 -11.38 -12.28
N PRO A 104 12.71 -11.97 -11.13
CA PRO A 104 13.10 -13.38 -11.06
C PRO A 104 11.92 -14.30 -11.31
N VAL A 105 12.20 -15.40 -11.99
CA VAL A 105 11.22 -16.45 -12.31
C VAL A 105 10.98 -17.35 -11.09
N ARG A 106 9.71 -17.58 -10.76
CA ARG A 106 9.31 -18.62 -9.78
C ARG A 106 8.78 -19.84 -10.52
N ARG A 107 9.43 -21.00 -10.30
CA ARG A 107 9.00 -22.28 -10.88
C ARG A 107 8.14 -23.03 -9.88
N THR A 108 7.05 -23.60 -10.36
CA THR A 108 6.20 -24.56 -9.64
C THR A 108 6.06 -25.82 -10.50
N PRO A 109 5.58 -26.95 -9.96
CA PRO A 109 5.37 -28.17 -10.75
C PRO A 109 4.39 -27.98 -11.93
N PHE A 110 3.49 -27.01 -11.83
CA PHE A 110 2.40 -26.81 -12.79
C PHE A 110 2.63 -25.62 -13.72
N ALA A 111 3.40 -24.63 -13.30
CA ALA A 111 3.59 -23.39 -14.05
C ALA A 111 4.86 -22.63 -13.67
N ILE A 112 5.26 -21.75 -14.59
CA ILE A 112 6.32 -20.76 -14.39
C ILE A 112 5.65 -19.40 -14.19
N ARG A 113 5.85 -18.81 -13.01
CA ARG A 113 5.31 -17.49 -12.64
C ARG A 113 6.38 -16.43 -12.78
N VAL A 114 6.14 -15.46 -13.65
CA VAL A 114 7.14 -14.45 -14.02
C VAL A 114 6.57 -13.05 -13.85
N PRO A 115 7.16 -12.21 -12.98
CA PRO A 115 6.80 -10.80 -12.95
C PRO A 115 7.27 -10.14 -14.25
N ALA A 116 6.34 -9.50 -14.94
CA ALA A 116 6.55 -8.87 -16.23
C ALA A 116 5.82 -7.52 -16.31
N GLU A 117 6.07 -6.79 -17.37
CA GLU A 117 5.40 -5.53 -17.69
C GLU A 117 4.83 -5.62 -19.10
N VAL A 118 3.52 -5.46 -19.24
CA VAL A 118 2.86 -5.37 -20.54
C VAL A 118 3.18 -4.01 -21.12
N VAL A 119 3.75 -4.00 -22.33
CA VAL A 119 4.09 -2.79 -23.09
C VAL A 119 3.07 -2.54 -24.22
N ARG A 120 2.38 -3.61 -24.65
CA ARG A 120 1.35 -3.55 -25.69
C ARG A 120 0.37 -4.70 -25.53
N PHE A 121 -0.92 -4.41 -25.70
CA PHE A 121 -1.99 -5.40 -25.81
C PHE A 121 -2.87 -5.06 -27.02
N GLY A 122 -2.88 -5.93 -28.03
CA GLY A 122 -3.51 -5.68 -29.33
C GLY A 122 -2.96 -4.43 -30.02
N THR A 123 -3.80 -3.41 -30.20
CA THR A 123 -3.43 -2.11 -30.76
C THR A 123 -3.05 -1.07 -29.69
N THR A 124 -3.32 -1.34 -28.42
CA THR A 124 -3.13 -0.39 -27.32
C THR A 124 -1.73 -0.52 -26.72
N ARG A 125 -1.07 0.61 -26.47
CA ARG A 125 0.22 0.67 -25.78
C ARG A 125 0.04 1.31 -24.42
N PHE A 126 0.44 0.59 -23.37
CA PHE A 126 0.47 1.06 -21.99
C PHE A 126 1.55 0.27 -21.25
N ARG A 127 1.87 0.68 -20.03
CA ARG A 127 2.86 0.02 -19.16
C ARG A 127 2.16 -0.44 -17.90
N GLU A 128 1.94 -1.75 -17.77
CA GLU A 128 1.27 -2.32 -16.61
C GLU A 128 2.03 -3.55 -16.10
N ARG A 129 2.28 -3.60 -14.79
CA ARG A 129 2.98 -4.73 -14.17
C ARG A 129 2.02 -5.90 -14.00
N VAL A 130 2.41 -7.07 -14.48
CA VAL A 130 1.61 -8.28 -14.47
C VAL A 130 2.42 -9.47 -13.96
N LEU A 131 1.72 -10.51 -13.52
CA LEU A 131 2.30 -11.82 -13.25
C LEU A 131 1.92 -12.76 -14.40
N LEU A 132 2.89 -13.12 -15.24
CA LEU A 132 2.69 -14.08 -16.33
C LEU A 132 2.75 -15.50 -15.77
N GLU A 133 1.81 -16.33 -16.18
CA GLU A 133 1.81 -17.77 -15.93
C GLU A 133 2.09 -18.49 -17.26
N LEU A 134 3.27 -19.10 -17.34
CA LEU A 134 3.74 -19.79 -18.54
C LEU A 134 3.78 -21.32 -18.31
N PRO A 135 3.63 -22.13 -19.36
CA PRO A 135 3.87 -23.56 -19.29
C PRO A 135 5.28 -23.88 -18.74
N PRO A 136 5.48 -25.03 -18.07
CA PRO A 136 6.72 -25.37 -17.36
C PRO A 136 7.95 -25.61 -18.24
N GLU A 137 7.84 -25.46 -19.56
CA GLU A 137 8.86 -25.83 -20.53
C GLU A 137 10.09 -24.91 -20.49
N ARG A 138 9.89 -23.58 -20.52
CA ARG A 138 11.00 -22.63 -20.64
C ARG A 138 10.79 -21.37 -19.81
N ALA A 139 11.72 -21.13 -18.89
CA ALA A 139 11.76 -19.91 -18.08
C ALA A 139 12.46 -18.79 -18.85
N PRO A 140 11.78 -17.68 -19.20
CA PRO A 140 12.42 -16.56 -19.86
C PRO A 140 13.35 -15.80 -18.90
N PRO A 141 14.52 -15.30 -19.38
CA PRO A 141 15.43 -14.52 -18.56
C PRO A 141 14.85 -13.13 -18.26
N GLN A 142 15.40 -12.46 -17.23
CA GLN A 142 15.05 -11.06 -16.95
C GLN A 142 15.43 -10.16 -18.12
N GLY A 143 14.53 -9.26 -18.50
CA GLY A 143 14.66 -8.41 -19.70
C GLY A 143 14.21 -9.07 -21.00
N ALA A 144 13.80 -10.34 -20.98
CA ALA A 144 13.24 -10.99 -22.16
C ALA A 144 11.94 -10.31 -22.59
N VAL A 145 11.79 -10.11 -23.90
CA VAL A 145 10.55 -9.66 -24.53
C VAL A 145 9.82 -10.89 -25.06
N LEU A 146 8.55 -11.04 -24.69
CA LEU A 146 7.66 -12.09 -25.17
C LEU A 146 6.50 -11.44 -25.96
N GLU A 147 5.97 -12.14 -26.96
CA GLU A 147 4.89 -11.68 -27.84
C GLU A 147 3.77 -12.71 -27.99
#